data_AF-A0A8J8JJL2-F1
#
_entry.id   AF-A0A8J8JJL2-F1
#
_cell.length_a   1.000
_cell.length_b   1.000
_cell.length_c   1.000
_cell.angle_alpha   90.00
_cell.angle_beta   90.00
_cell.angle_gamma   90.00
#
_symmetry.space_group_name_H-M   'P 1'
#
loop_
_entity.id
_entity.type
_entity.pdbx_description
1 polymer ?
#
loop_
_entity_poly.entity_id
_entity_poly.type
_entity_poly.pdbx_seq_one_letter_code
_entity_poly.pdbx_strand_id
1 'polypeptide(L)'
;MIETILLLFGGAVMLFGALGILRFPDVYTRLHAATKCDTGGAMSIILALVLMMDAPVLVRLKFLVLAFLIAMINPMVSHAIARGAYKYGVKPKVVVDMYAWDNP
;
A
#
# COMPACT_ATOMS: atom_id res chain seq x y z
N MET A 1 24.74 1.31 -6.83
CA MET A 1 24.15 2.66 -6.58
C MET A 1 22.63 2.70 -6.71
N ILE A 2 22.04 2.01 -7.71
CA ILE A 2 20.60 2.03 -7.95
C ILE A 2 19.81 1.42 -6.77
N GLU A 3 20.35 0.34 -6.20
CA GLU A 3 19.81 -0.35 -5.03
C GLU A 3 19.69 0.57 -3.80
N THR A 4 20.68 1.43 -3.55
CA THR A 4 20.65 2.39 -2.43
C THR A 4 19.58 3.46 -2.64
N ILE A 5 19.42 3.94 -3.88
CA ILE A 5 18.39 4.92 -4.24
C ILE A 5 17.00 4.32 -4.05
N LEU A 6 16.79 3.08 -4.49
CA LEU A 6 15.54 2.34 -4.29
C LEU A 6 15.23 2.13 -2.80
N LEU A 7 16.24 1.78 -1.98
CA LEU A 7 16.07 1.64 -0.53
C LEU A 7 15.68 2.95 0.15
N LEU A 8 16.38 4.05 -0.18
CA LEU A 8 16.07 5.37 0.37
C LEU A 8 14.69 5.86 -0.04
N PHE A 9 14.33 5.67 -1.32
CA PHE A 9 13.02 6.01 -1.84
C PHE A 9 11.92 5.19 -1.16
N GLY A 10 12.08 3.87 -1.09
CA GLY A 10 11.11 2.98 -0.46
C GLY A 10 10.94 3.25 1.03
N GLY A 11 12.04 3.51 1.74
CA GLY A 11 12.03 3.93 3.14
C GLY A 11 11.30 5.25 3.35
N ALA A 12 11.55 6.26 2.50
CA ALA A 12 10.84 7.54 2.57
C ALA A 12 9.33 7.36 2.33
N VAL A 13 8.94 6.60 1.32
CA VAL A 13 7.51 6.29 1.04
C VAL A 13 6.87 5.57 2.22
N MET A 14 7.56 4.63 2.87
CA MET A 14 7.03 3.95 4.05
C MET A 14 6.86 4.89 5.25
N LEU A 15 7.81 5.78 5.49
CA LEU A 15 7.70 6.79 6.55
C LEU A 15 6.53 7.74 6.30
N PHE A 16 6.38 8.26 5.06
CA PHE A 16 5.24 9.10 4.71
C PHE A 16 3.91 8.35 4.76
N GLY A 17 3.91 7.06 4.40
CA GLY A 17 2.76 6.17 4.53
C GLY A 17 2.31 6.03 5.99
N ALA A 18 3.23 5.70 6.88
CA ALA A 18 2.97 5.59 8.31
C ALA A 18 2.49 6.92 8.91
N LEU A 19 3.12 8.04 8.55
CA LEU A 19 2.68 9.38 8.93
C LEU A 19 1.27 9.70 8.39
N GLY A 20 0.96 9.29 7.16
CA GLY A 20 -0.37 9.45 6.55
C GLY A 20 -1.44 8.66 7.31
N ILE A 21 -1.12 7.44 7.74
CA ILE A 21 -2.02 6.63 8.57
C ILE A 21 -2.27 7.29 9.93
N LEU A 22 -1.29 7.98 10.52
CA LEU A 22 -1.47 8.65 11.81
C LEU A 22 -2.19 10.01 11.70
N ARG A 23 -1.95 10.75 10.60
CA ARG A 23 -2.42 12.13 10.45
C ARG A 23 -3.77 12.25 9.74
N PHE A 24 -4.15 11.29 8.90
CA PHE A 24 -5.37 11.40 8.11
C PHE A 24 -6.65 11.20 8.93
N PRO A 25 -7.67 12.06 8.72
CA PRO A 25 -8.82 12.20 9.63
C PRO A 25 -9.90 11.12 9.47
N ASP A 26 -9.80 10.28 8.44
CA ASP A 26 -10.86 9.38 7.99
C ASP A 26 -10.30 8.03 7.53
N VAL A 27 -11.08 6.95 7.71
CA VAL A 27 -10.69 5.57 7.38
C VAL A 27 -10.30 5.44 5.92
N TYR A 28 -11.07 6.02 5.00
CA TYR A 28 -10.80 5.96 3.56
C TYR A 28 -9.49 6.67 3.18
N THR A 29 -9.22 7.81 3.79
CA THR A 29 -7.98 8.57 3.55
C THR A 29 -6.76 7.86 4.16
N ARG A 30 -6.89 7.27 5.35
CA ARG A 30 -5.87 6.41 5.95
C ARG A 30 -5.58 5.17 5.10
N LEU A 31 -6.61 4.56 4.54
CA LEU A 31 -6.49 3.39 3.66
C LEU A 31 -5.77 3.73 2.36
N HIS A 32 -5.99 4.93 1.81
CA HIS A 32 -5.24 5.43 0.66
C HIS A 32 -3.75 5.59 0.96
N ALA A 33 -3.40 6.13 2.13
CA ALA A 33 -2.01 6.21 2.57
C ALA A 33 -1.36 4.82 2.69
N ALA A 34 -2.05 3.88 3.32
CA ALA A 34 -1.57 2.51 3.51
C ALA A 34 -1.33 1.80 2.18
N THR A 35 -2.27 1.90 1.24
CA THR A 35 -2.16 1.23 -0.07
C THR A 35 -0.97 1.74 -0.88
N LYS A 36 -0.72 3.06 -0.85
CA LYS A 36 0.45 3.69 -1.49
C LYS A 36 1.78 3.29 -0.83
N CYS A 37 1.79 3.13 0.49
CA CYS A 37 2.95 2.68 1.25
C CYS A 37 3.39 1.28 0.82
N ASP A 38 2.45 0.35 0.72
CA ASP A 38 2.75 -1.04 0.35
C ASP A 38 3.17 -1.17 -1.12
N THR A 39 2.45 -0.53 -2.04
CA THR A 39 2.77 -0.61 -3.47
C THR A 39 4.04 0.16 -3.84
N GLY A 40 4.20 1.40 -3.37
CA GLY A 40 5.38 2.21 -3.69
C GLY A 40 6.60 1.87 -2.83
N GLY A 41 6.40 1.66 -1.53
CA GLY A 41 7.46 1.44 -0.56
C GLY A 41 7.93 -0.01 -0.52
N ALA A 42 7.02 -0.97 -0.31
CA ALA A 42 7.43 -2.37 -0.17
C ALA A 42 7.99 -2.93 -1.49
N MET A 43 7.39 -2.59 -2.64
CA MET A 43 7.93 -3.03 -3.93
C MET A 43 9.33 -2.50 -4.21
N SER A 44 9.61 -1.22 -3.93
CA SER A 44 10.92 -0.63 -4.19
C SER A 44 12.00 -1.23 -3.27
N ILE A 45 11.66 -1.49 -1.99
CA ILE A 45 12.56 -2.18 -1.05
C ILE A 45 12.84 -3.62 -1.51
N ILE A 46 11.82 -4.38 -1.91
CA ILE A 46 12.00 -5.75 -2.40
C ILE A 46 12.85 -5.76 -3.67
N LEU A 47 12.63 -4.82 -4.60
CA LEU A 47 13.42 -4.72 -5.82
C LEU A 47 14.89 -4.43 -5.51
N ALA A 48 15.16 -3.53 -4.57
CA ALA A 48 16.52 -3.25 -4.11
C ALA A 48 17.17 -4.48 -3.47
N LEU A 49 16.45 -5.22 -2.64
CA LEU A 49 16.92 -6.48 -2.04
C LEU A 49 17.29 -7.52 -3.10
N VAL A 50 16.46 -7.69 -4.14
CA VAL A 50 16.74 -8.62 -5.24
C VAL A 50 18.02 -8.25 -6.00
N LEU A 51 18.31 -6.96 -6.15
CA LEU A 51 19.52 -6.46 -6.81
C LEU A 51 20.77 -6.55 -5.94
N MET A 52 20.62 -6.39 -4.62
CA MET A 52 21.75 -6.30 -3.67
C MET A 52 22.15 -7.65 -3.08
N MET A 53 21.22 -8.61 -3.06
CA MET A 53 21.42 -9.90 -2.40
C MET A 53 22.26 -10.85 -3.28
N ASP A 54 23.38 -11.31 -2.72
CA ASP A 54 24.16 -12.40 -3.29
C ASP A 54 23.55 -13.75 -2.88
N ALA A 55 22.52 -14.16 -3.61
CA ALA A 55 21.78 -15.40 -3.36
C ALA A 55 21.44 -16.13 -4.65
N PRO A 56 21.13 -17.44 -4.55
CA PRO A 56 20.70 -18.23 -5.70
C PRO A 56 19.50 -17.60 -6.42
N VAL A 57 19.44 -17.78 -7.74
CA VAL A 57 18.35 -17.28 -8.59
C VAL A 57 16.97 -17.65 -8.05
N LEU A 58 16.83 -18.87 -7.51
CA LEU A 58 15.58 -19.35 -6.92
C LEU A 58 15.11 -18.49 -5.74
N VAL A 59 16.03 -17.99 -4.92
CA VAL A 59 15.69 -17.11 -3.78
C VAL A 59 15.23 -15.75 -4.30
N ARG A 60 15.93 -15.17 -5.28
CA ARG A 60 15.53 -13.91 -5.91
C ARG A 60 14.14 -13.98 -6.56
N LEU A 61 13.83 -15.09 -7.22
CA LEU A 61 12.49 -15.34 -7.79
C LEU A 61 11.39 -15.35 -6.73
N LYS A 62 11.64 -15.96 -5.55
CA LYS A 62 10.66 -15.96 -4.45
C LYS A 62 10.31 -14.54 -3.99
N PHE A 63 11.30 -13.64 -3.92
CA PHE A 63 11.06 -12.23 -3.59
C PHE A 63 10.24 -11.50 -4.66
N LEU A 64 10.48 -11.77 -5.95
CA LEU A 64 9.66 -11.20 -7.02
C LEU A 64 8.22 -11.71 -6.99
N VAL A 65 8.02 -13.00 -6.71
CA VAL A 65 6.68 -13.58 -6.51
C VAL A 65 6.01 -12.94 -5.29
N LEU A 66 6.74 -12.73 -4.20
CA LEU A 66 6.22 -12.03 -3.02
C LEU A 66 5.76 -10.60 -3.36
N ALA A 67 6.57 -9.82 -4.09
CA ALA A 67 6.20 -8.47 -4.53
C ALA A 67 4.92 -8.48 -5.39
N PHE A 68 4.81 -9.45 -6.30
CA PHE A 68 3.63 -9.63 -7.14
C PHE A 68 2.38 -9.99 -6.31
N LEU A 69 2.50 -10.89 -5.34
CA LEU A 69 1.40 -11.26 -4.45
C LEU A 69 0.94 -10.07 -3.62
N ILE A 70 1.87 -9.29 -3.06
CA ILE A 70 1.52 -8.06 -2.33
C ILE A 70 0.74 -7.10 -3.24
N ALA A 71 1.19 -6.92 -4.49
CA ALA A 71 0.53 -6.07 -5.48
C ALA A 71 -0.95 -6.45 -5.71
N MET A 72 -1.23 -7.76 -5.76
CA MET A 72 -2.55 -8.30 -6.03
C MET A 72 -3.43 -8.33 -4.78
N ILE A 73 -2.86 -8.64 -3.62
CA ILE A 73 -3.59 -8.75 -2.35
C ILE A 73 -4.04 -7.37 -1.87
N ASN A 74 -3.20 -6.35 -2.04
CA ASN A 74 -3.48 -5.00 -1.54
C ASN A 74 -4.79 -4.36 -2.08
N PRO A 75 -5.12 -4.39 -3.38
CA PRO A 75 -6.41 -3.90 -3.86
C PRO A 75 -7.59 -4.73 -3.34
N MET A 76 -7.42 -6.04 -3.13
CA MET A 76 -8.48 -6.87 -2.53
C MET A 76 -8.74 -6.50 -1.07
N VAL A 77 -7.68 -6.32 -0.28
CA VAL A 77 -7.77 -5.94 1.14
C VAL A 77 -8.35 -4.54 1.30
N SER A 78 -7.86 -3.57 0.53
CA SER A 78 -8.38 -2.19 0.59
C SER A 78 -9.85 -2.13 0.17
N HIS A 79 -10.26 -2.84 -0.87
CA HIS A 79 -11.67 -2.90 -1.26
C HIS A 79 -12.55 -3.54 -0.17
N ALA A 80 -12.10 -4.65 0.42
CA ALA A 80 -12.84 -5.32 1.49
C ALA A 80 -12.98 -4.43 2.74
N ILE A 81 -11.92 -3.73 3.14
CA ILE A 81 -11.94 -2.80 4.28
C ILE A 81 -12.86 -1.61 4.00
N ALA A 82 -12.75 -0.99 2.81
CA ALA A 82 -13.60 0.15 2.44
C ALA A 82 -15.08 -0.23 2.43
N ARG A 83 -15.42 -1.37 1.83
CA ARG A 83 -16.81 -1.88 1.81
C ARG A 83 -17.32 -2.24 3.20
N GLY A 84 -16.47 -2.82 4.05
CA GLY A 84 -16.80 -3.12 5.44
C GLY A 84 -17.08 -1.87 6.27
N ALA A 85 -16.20 -0.86 6.16
CA ALA A 85 -16.37 0.43 6.82
C ALA A 85 -17.67 1.12 6.39
N TYR A 86 -17.97 1.10 5.09
CA TYR A 86 -19.20 1.66 4.55
C TYR A 86 -20.45 0.98 5.11
N LYS A 87 -20.48 -0.37 5.09
CA LYS A 87 -21.59 -1.15 5.66
C LYS A 87 -21.79 -0.94 7.16
N TYR A 88 -20.74 -0.60 7.89
CA TYR A 88 -20.81 -0.30 9.32
C TYR A 88 -21.26 1.15 9.61
N GLY A 89 -21.60 1.93 8.57
CA GLY A 89 -22.06 3.31 8.69
C GLY A 89 -20.94 4.35 8.85
N VAL A 90 -19.68 3.98 8.60
CA VAL A 90 -18.56 4.94 8.60
C VAL A 90 -18.60 5.75 7.32
N LYS A 91 -19.17 6.95 7.39
CA LYS A 91 -19.26 7.87 6.26
C LYS A 91 -17.92 8.56 6.01
N PRO A 92 -17.53 8.76 4.74
CA PRO A 92 -16.35 9.54 4.42
C PRO A 92 -16.53 10.98 4.91
N LYS A 93 -15.48 11.55 5.52
CA LYS A 93 -15.49 12.95 5.99
C LYS A 93 -15.28 13.96 4.87
N VAL A 94 -14.75 13.53 3.73
CA VAL A 94 -14.25 14.42 2.68
C VAL A 94 -15.12 14.29 1.42
N VAL A 95 -15.92 15.32 1.17
CA VAL A 95 -16.85 15.54 0.02
C VAL A 95 -18.06 14.60 -0.01
N VAL A 96 -19.14 15.10 -0.62
CA VAL A 96 -20.45 14.48 -0.83
C VAL A 96 -20.30 13.03 -1.30
N ASP A 97 -20.76 12.09 -0.48
CA ASP A 97 -20.83 10.67 -0.81
C ASP A 97 -21.90 10.41 -1.86
N MET A 98 -21.54 10.44 -3.14
CA MET A 98 -22.44 10.18 -4.28
C MET A 98 -23.02 8.75 -4.26
N TYR A 99 -22.31 7.78 -3.70
CA TYR A 99 -22.79 6.39 -3.65
C TYR A 99 -24.03 6.25 -2.77
N ALA A 100 -24.13 7.05 -1.70
CA ALA A 100 -25.35 7.13 -0.88
C ALA A 100 -26.56 7.74 -1.63
N TRP A 101 -26.36 8.52 -2.70
CA TRP A 101 -27.47 9.07 -3.51
C TRP A 101 -28.00 8.04 -4.50
N ASP A 102 -27.10 7.25 -5.07
CA ASP A 102 -27.46 6.22 -6.06
C ASP A 102 -28.09 4.97 -5.41
N ASN A 103 -27.81 4.73 -4.13
CA ASN A 103 -28.24 3.52 -3.43
C ASN A 103 -28.80 3.83 -2.01
N PRO A 104 -30.02 4.41 -1.93
CA PRO A 104 -30.64 4.92 -0.69
C PRO A 104 -30.97 3.84 0.34
#